data_AF-A0A816FTS9-F1
#
_entry.id   AF-A0A816FTS9-F1
#
_cell.length_a   1.000
_cell.length_b   1.000
_cell.length_c   1.000
_cell.angle_alpha   90.00
_cell.angle_beta   90.00
_cell.angle_gamma   90.00
#
_symmetry.space_group_name_H-M   'P 1'
#
loop_
_entity.id
_entity.type
_entity.pdbx_description
1 polymer ?
#
loop_
_entity_poly.entity_id
_entity_poly.type
_entity_poly.pdbx_seq_one_letter_code
_entity_poly.pdbx_strand_id
1 'polypeptide(L)'
;MYRFSSDRPNIAIKQSKKTMSDSASTTSTSQDFDFKLSEMVKNILNNPSFIQIIVSQVKEHFKNELIEVTQTLEDHQAQIDDITMRHNDLEQYDRRLNILVYGVPEDKNENTTDTILDMCQSINVNIKQSDISTSHRLGKP
;
A
#
# COMPACT_ATOMS: atom_id res chain seq x y z
N MET A 1 -7.32 49.83 25.85
CA MET A 1 -8.79 49.88 25.91
C MET A 1 -9.25 48.51 26.37
N TYR A 2 -9.95 48.24 27.47
CA TYR A 2 -10.59 49.01 28.55
C TYR A 2 -10.03 48.53 29.91
N ARG A 3 -9.90 49.42 30.90
CA ARG A 3 -9.50 49.13 32.29
C ARG A 3 -10.74 49.14 33.20
N PHE A 4 -10.86 48.18 34.12
CA PHE A 4 -11.64 48.27 35.36
C PHE A 4 -10.96 47.32 36.36
N SER A 5 -10.11 47.81 37.27
CA SER A 5 -10.39 48.49 38.55
C SER A 5 -10.92 47.54 39.63
N SER A 6 -10.16 47.56 40.72
CA SER A 6 -10.23 46.83 41.98
C SER A 6 -11.47 47.12 42.83
N ASP A 7 -11.62 46.26 43.84
CA ASP A 7 -12.36 46.42 45.10
C ASP A 7 -13.76 45.80 45.18
N ARG A 8 -13.83 44.63 45.86
CA ARG A 8 -14.80 44.40 46.94
C ARG A 8 -14.21 43.57 48.09
N PRO A 9 -14.64 43.82 49.35
CA PRO A 9 -13.93 43.39 50.56
C PRO A 9 -14.46 42.09 51.20
N ASN A 10 -13.62 41.58 52.09
CA ASN A 10 -13.71 40.40 52.95
C ASN A 10 -14.78 40.52 54.05
N ILE A 11 -15.65 39.52 54.27
CA ILE A 11 -16.40 39.35 55.54
C ILE A 11 -16.52 37.87 55.92
N ALA A 12 -16.00 37.56 57.10
CA ALA A 12 -16.02 36.26 57.77
C ALA A 12 -17.43 35.86 58.24
N ILE A 13 -17.71 34.56 58.25
CA ILE A 13 -18.80 33.98 59.06
C ILE A 13 -18.24 32.85 59.92
N LYS A 14 -18.13 33.13 61.23
CA LYS A 14 -17.93 32.12 62.28
C LYS A 14 -19.29 31.72 62.87
N GLN A 15 -19.53 30.41 62.86
CA GLN A 15 -20.22 29.55 63.84
C GLN A 15 -21.69 29.85 64.23
N SER A 16 -22.59 28.83 64.13
CA SER A 16 -23.06 28.08 65.32
C SER A 16 -24.10 26.95 65.03
N LYS A 17 -23.74 25.76 65.53
CA LYS A 17 -24.47 24.70 66.28
C LYS A 17 -25.84 24.10 65.86
N LYS A 18 -25.84 22.75 66.00
CA LYS A 18 -26.92 21.78 66.35
C LYS A 18 -27.97 21.51 65.24
N THR A 19 -28.44 20.30 64.96
CA THR A 19 -28.46 18.99 65.68
C THR A 19 -28.83 17.90 64.66
N MET A 20 -28.53 16.65 65.00
CA MET A 20 -28.78 15.41 64.22
C MET A 20 -30.26 15.20 63.86
N SER A 21 -30.52 14.69 62.66
CA SER A 21 -31.57 13.69 62.39
C SER A 21 -31.38 13.05 61.01
N ASP A 22 -31.01 11.77 61.02
CA ASP A 22 -31.44 10.68 60.14
C ASP A 22 -31.31 10.79 58.61
N SER A 23 -30.33 10.08 58.04
CA SER A 23 -30.52 9.03 57.01
C SER A 23 -29.18 8.43 56.54
N ALA A 24 -28.82 7.27 57.09
CA ALA A 24 -28.04 6.23 56.40
C ALA A 24 -28.90 5.71 55.22
N SER A 25 -28.46 5.15 54.09
CA SER A 25 -27.23 4.48 53.66
C SER A 25 -27.55 3.90 52.27
N THR A 26 -26.72 4.08 51.23
CA THR A 26 -26.56 3.12 50.11
C THR A 26 -25.50 3.50 49.06
N THR A 27 -24.97 4.73 49.05
CA THR A 27 -24.14 5.20 47.91
C THR A 27 -22.63 4.89 48.00
N SER A 28 -22.08 4.50 49.15
CA SER A 28 -20.63 4.38 49.35
C SER A 28 -20.00 3.05 48.90
N THR A 29 -20.74 1.94 48.91
CA THR A 29 -20.17 0.59 48.74
C THR A 29 -19.83 0.26 47.28
N SER A 30 -20.61 0.80 46.32
CA SER A 30 -20.35 0.62 44.90
C SER A 30 -19.12 1.42 44.45
N GLN A 31 -18.99 2.65 44.94
CA GLN A 31 -17.86 3.53 44.59
C GLN A 31 -16.54 2.98 45.15
N ASP A 32 -16.55 2.41 46.35
CA ASP A 32 -15.38 1.74 46.94
C ASP A 32 -14.98 0.46 46.16
N PHE A 33 -15.97 -0.27 45.63
CA PHE A 33 -15.71 -1.45 44.80
C PHE A 33 -15.12 -1.06 43.45
N ASP A 34 -15.69 -0.06 42.78
CA ASP A 34 -15.18 0.45 41.51
C ASP A 34 -13.77 1.04 41.66
N PHE A 35 -13.50 1.71 42.78
CA PHE A 35 -12.17 2.22 43.11
C PHE A 35 -11.16 1.09 43.31
N LYS A 36 -11.51 0.04 44.06
CA LYS A 36 -10.66 -1.15 44.26
C LYS A 36 -10.43 -1.92 42.96
N LEU A 37 -11.46 -2.06 42.13
CA LEU A 37 -11.36 -2.73 40.85
C LEU A 37 -10.42 -1.96 39.92
N SER A 38 -10.58 -0.64 39.85
CA SER A 38 -9.70 0.29 39.14
C SER A 38 -8.25 0.19 39.61
N GLU A 39 -8.02 0.14 40.93
CA GLU A 39 -6.68 0.03 41.52
C GLU A 39 -6.04 -1.34 41.20
N MET A 40 -6.81 -2.42 41.27
CA MET A 40 -6.34 -3.76 40.93
C MET A 40 -5.96 -3.86 39.45
N VAL A 41 -6.80 -3.32 38.56
CA VAL A 41 -6.50 -3.26 37.11
C VAL A 41 -5.25 -2.41 36.84
N LYS A 42 -5.10 -1.26 37.51
CA LYS A 42 -3.88 -0.44 37.39
C LYS A 42 -2.64 -1.18 37.85
N ASN A 43 -2.70 -1.93 38.94
CA ASN A 43 -1.58 -2.71 39.44
C ASN A 43 -1.19 -3.86 38.50
N ILE A 44 -2.18 -4.48 37.84
CA ILE A 44 -1.93 -5.50 36.81
C ILE A 44 -1.27 -4.88 35.58
N LEU A 45 -1.78 -3.73 35.10
CA LEU A 45 -1.21 -3.01 33.95
C LEU A 45 0.18 -2.44 34.24
N ASN A 46 0.45 -2.03 35.47
CA ASN A 46 1.75 -1.55 35.90
C ASN A 46 2.74 -2.69 36.19
N ASN A 47 2.29 -3.96 36.15
CA ASN A 47 3.21 -5.09 36.28
C ASN A 47 4.05 -5.19 35.00
N PRO A 48 5.37 -4.97 35.08
CA PRO A 48 6.24 -4.97 33.90
C PRO A 48 6.21 -6.32 33.17
N SER A 49 5.88 -7.42 33.85
CA SER A 49 5.76 -8.74 33.23
C SER A 49 4.56 -8.85 32.30
N PHE A 50 3.43 -8.22 32.63
CA PHE A 50 2.24 -8.25 31.80
C PHE A 50 2.43 -7.42 30.52
N ILE A 51 3.01 -6.23 30.66
CA ILE A 51 3.36 -5.38 29.52
C ILE A 51 4.39 -6.06 28.60
N GLN A 52 5.40 -6.73 29.17
CA GLN A 52 6.37 -7.53 28.41
C GLN A 52 5.69 -8.63 27.59
N ILE A 53 4.68 -9.32 28.15
CA ILE A 53 3.93 -10.36 27.44
C ILE A 53 3.16 -9.75 26.25
N ILE A 54 2.44 -8.64 26.45
CA ILE A 54 1.72 -8.00 25.35
C ILE A 54 2.67 -7.50 24.26
N VAL A 55 3.75 -6.83 24.64
CA VAL A 55 4.75 -6.31 23.70
C VAL A 55 5.41 -7.44 22.91
N SER A 56 5.74 -8.56 23.56
CA SER A 56 6.33 -9.72 22.88
C SER A 56 5.34 -10.37 21.89
N GLN A 57 4.07 -10.54 22.26
CA GLN A 57 3.04 -11.06 21.35
C GLN A 57 2.84 -10.18 20.13
N VAL A 58 2.73 -8.86 20.33
CA VAL A 58 2.57 -7.88 19.25
C VAL A 58 3.79 -7.86 18.35
N LYS A 59 4.99 -7.93 18.92
CA LYS A 59 6.25 -8.00 18.15
C LYS A 59 6.31 -9.26 17.30
N GLU A 60 5.88 -10.39 17.83
CA GLU A 60 5.88 -11.66 17.10
C GLU A 60 4.87 -11.63 15.94
N HIS A 61 3.67 -11.09 16.16
CA HIS A 61 2.67 -10.93 15.11
C HIS A 61 3.19 -10.08 13.95
N PHE A 62 3.75 -8.91 14.24
CA PHE A 62 4.31 -8.04 13.21
C PHE A 62 5.50 -8.67 12.49
N LYS A 63 6.35 -9.41 13.21
CA LYS A 63 7.47 -10.14 12.58
C LYS A 63 6.97 -11.20 11.61
N ASN A 64 5.91 -11.93 11.97
CA ASN A 64 5.31 -12.94 11.10
C ASN A 64 4.68 -12.33 9.86
N GLU A 65 3.90 -11.24 10.01
CA GLU A 65 3.36 -10.51 8.86
C GLU A 65 4.48 -9.97 7.96
N LEU A 66 5.56 -9.46 8.54
CA LEU A 66 6.69 -8.93 7.78
C LEU A 66 7.36 -10.04 6.96
N ILE A 67 7.57 -11.22 7.54
CA ILE A 67 8.11 -12.40 6.85
C ILE A 67 7.19 -12.81 5.69
N GLU A 68 5.88 -12.90 5.95
CA GLU A 68 4.89 -13.29 4.94
C GLU A 68 4.84 -12.28 3.77
N VAL A 69 4.82 -10.99 4.08
CA VAL A 69 4.86 -9.93 3.06
C VAL A 69 6.16 -9.97 2.26
N THR A 70 7.31 -10.21 2.90
CA THR A 70 8.57 -10.32 2.17
C THR A 70 8.60 -11.55 1.27
N GLN A 71 8.08 -12.69 1.73
CA GLN A 71 8.05 -13.90 0.94
C GLN A 71 7.13 -13.75 -0.29
N THR A 72 5.94 -13.19 -0.10
CA THR A 72 5.01 -12.94 -1.20
C THR A 72 5.57 -11.97 -2.23
N LEU A 73 6.33 -10.95 -1.80
CA LEU A 73 7.04 -10.07 -2.73
C LEU A 73 8.10 -10.80 -3.55
N GLU A 74 8.91 -11.65 -2.90
CA GLU A 74 9.92 -12.46 -3.59
C GLU A 74 9.27 -13.42 -4.61
N ASP A 75 8.20 -14.10 -4.21
CA ASP A 75 7.47 -15.03 -5.06
C ASP A 75 6.83 -14.30 -6.26
N HIS A 76 6.23 -13.14 -6.05
CA HIS A 76 5.67 -12.33 -7.13
C HIS A 76 6.75 -11.77 -8.05
N GLN A 77 7.89 -11.35 -7.52
CA GLN A 77 9.01 -10.90 -8.35
C GLN A 77 9.54 -12.04 -9.23
N ALA A 78 9.69 -13.24 -8.67
CA ALA A 78 10.10 -14.42 -9.44
C ALA A 78 9.09 -14.76 -10.54
N GLN A 79 7.79 -14.62 -10.28
CA GLN A 79 6.75 -14.81 -11.30
C GLN A 79 6.82 -13.76 -12.40
N ILE A 80 7.04 -12.49 -12.05
CA ILE A 80 7.20 -11.40 -13.02
C ILE A 80 8.42 -11.68 -13.91
N ASP A 81 9.54 -12.08 -13.34
CA ASP A 81 10.77 -12.36 -14.07
C ASP A 81 10.58 -13.54 -15.03
N ASP A 82 9.96 -14.63 -14.57
CA ASP A 82 9.65 -15.80 -15.41
C ASP A 82 8.68 -15.47 -16.55
N ILE A 83 7.61 -14.71 -16.26
CA ILE A 83 6.67 -14.25 -17.29
C ILE A 83 7.37 -13.36 -18.31
N THR A 84 8.24 -12.46 -17.86
CA THR A 84 8.98 -11.54 -18.72
C THR A 84 9.96 -12.30 -19.62
N MET A 85 10.66 -13.30 -19.07
CA MET A 85 11.55 -14.17 -19.84
C MET A 85 10.77 -14.93 -20.91
N ARG A 86 9.67 -15.59 -20.53
CA ARG A 86 8.81 -16.31 -21.48
C ARG A 86 8.22 -15.39 -22.56
N HIS A 87 7.82 -14.17 -22.19
CA HIS A 87 7.33 -13.19 -23.16
C HIS A 87 8.42 -12.80 -24.16
N ASN A 88 9.64 -12.53 -23.68
CA ASN A 88 10.77 -12.20 -24.54
C ASN A 88 11.12 -13.36 -25.49
N ASP A 89 11.09 -14.61 -24.99
CA ASP A 89 11.33 -15.79 -25.83
C ASP A 89 10.27 -15.94 -26.93
N LEU A 90 8.99 -15.71 -26.59
CA LEU A 90 7.90 -15.73 -27.55
C LEU A 90 8.02 -14.60 -28.59
N GLU A 91 8.39 -13.40 -28.15
CA GLU A 91 8.61 -12.27 -29.04
C GLU A 91 9.79 -12.53 -30.00
N GLN A 92 10.89 -13.10 -29.50
CA GLN A 92 12.01 -13.52 -30.34
C GLN A 92 11.61 -14.60 -31.35
N TYR A 93 10.74 -15.54 -30.95
CA TYR A 93 10.22 -16.58 -31.83
C TYR A 93 9.41 -15.98 -32.98
N ASP A 94 8.55 -15.01 -32.69
CA ASP A 94 7.74 -14.32 -33.70
C ASP A 94 8.62 -13.47 -34.64
N ARG A 95 9.61 -12.75 -34.08
CA ARG A 95 10.55 -11.92 -34.86
C ARG A 95 11.51 -12.71 -35.74
N ARG A 96 11.68 -14.01 -35.52
CA ARG A 96 12.62 -14.85 -36.29
C ARG A 96 12.36 -14.83 -37.80
N LEU A 97 11.11 -14.66 -38.20
CA LEU A 97 10.71 -14.64 -39.61
C LEU A 97 10.56 -13.21 -40.15
N ASN A 98 10.72 -12.19 -39.31
CA ASN A 98 10.59 -10.79 -39.71
C ASN A 98 11.90 -10.30 -40.34
N ILE A 99 11.78 -9.59 -41.46
CA ILE A 99 12.91 -8.99 -42.17
C ILE A 99 12.77 -7.48 -42.11
N LEU A 100 13.86 -6.81 -41.70
CA LEU A 100 13.96 -5.35 -41.71
C LEU A 100 14.62 -4.90 -43.01
N VAL A 101 13.91 -4.05 -43.75
CA VAL A 101 14.38 -3.49 -45.02
C VAL A 101 14.57 -2.00 -44.88
N TYR A 102 15.77 -1.52 -45.22
CA TYR A 102 16.17 -0.12 -45.09
C TYR A 102 16.46 0.49 -46.47
N GLY A 103 16.37 1.82 -46.55
CA GLY A 103 16.72 2.56 -47.77
C GLY A 103 15.67 2.52 -48.88
N VAL A 104 14.45 2.05 -48.57
CA VAL A 104 13.32 2.04 -49.50
C VAL A 104 12.62 3.41 -49.42
N PRO A 105 12.55 4.20 -50.51
CA PRO A 105 11.82 5.47 -50.54
C PRO A 105 10.36 5.31 -50.11
N GLU A 106 9.79 6.32 -49.46
CA GLU A 106 8.40 6.31 -48.96
C GLU A 106 7.48 7.13 -49.86
N ASP A 107 6.28 6.59 -50.14
CA ASP A 107 5.19 7.31 -50.80
C ASP A 107 3.91 7.25 -49.95
N LYS A 108 3.09 8.31 -50.00
CA LYS A 108 1.87 8.45 -49.20
C LYS A 108 0.80 7.41 -49.51
N ASN A 109 0.81 6.88 -50.73
CA ASN A 109 -0.16 5.87 -51.19
C ASN A 109 0.53 4.56 -51.58
N GLU A 110 1.66 4.24 -50.94
CA GLU A 110 2.38 3.01 -51.25
C GLU A 110 1.63 1.76 -50.79
N ASN A 111 1.77 0.69 -51.56
CA ASN A 111 1.55 -0.67 -51.09
C ASN A 111 2.92 -1.25 -50.74
N THR A 112 3.21 -1.36 -49.46
CA THR A 112 4.50 -1.88 -48.98
C THR A 112 4.77 -3.29 -49.48
N THR A 113 3.75 -4.11 -49.76
CA THR A 113 3.99 -5.47 -50.24
C THR A 113 4.43 -5.49 -51.70
N ASP A 114 3.83 -4.68 -52.55
CA ASP A 114 4.22 -4.56 -53.95
C ASP A 114 5.68 -4.07 -54.05
N THR A 115 6.05 -3.06 -53.25
CA THR A 115 7.42 -2.56 -53.17
C THR A 115 8.43 -3.65 -52.78
N ILE A 116 8.07 -4.54 -51.86
CA ILE A 116 8.93 -5.65 -51.45
C ILE A 116 9.02 -6.72 -52.54
N LEU A 117 7.91 -7.05 -53.21
CA LEU A 117 7.92 -7.99 -54.34
C LEU A 117 8.80 -7.49 -55.48
N ASP A 118 8.69 -6.21 -55.84
CA ASP A 118 9.51 -5.57 -56.88
C ASP A 118 11.00 -5.57 -56.49
N MET A 119 11.31 -5.29 -55.22
CA MET A 119 12.67 -5.38 -54.69
C MET A 119 13.22 -6.81 -54.81
N CYS A 120 12.45 -7.81 -54.36
CA CYS A 120 12.86 -9.21 -54.41
C CYS A 120 13.08 -9.69 -55.85
N GLN A 121 12.22 -9.28 -56.78
CA GLN A 121 12.39 -9.59 -58.21
C GLN A 121 13.69 -9.01 -58.76
N SER A 122 14.04 -7.78 -58.35
CA SER A 122 15.27 -7.11 -58.78
C SER A 122 16.56 -7.82 -58.32
N ILE A 123 16.49 -8.61 -57.25
CA ILE A 123 17.62 -9.42 -56.73
C ILE A 123 17.47 -10.92 -57.05
N ASN A 124 16.60 -11.28 -58.01
CA ASN A 124 16.32 -12.66 -58.42
C ASN A 124 15.80 -13.57 -57.30
N VAL A 125 15.13 -13.01 -56.29
CA VAL A 125 14.44 -13.77 -55.24
C VAL A 125 12.97 -13.92 -55.61
N ASN A 126 12.52 -15.16 -55.78
CA ASN A 126 11.16 -15.46 -56.21
C ASN A 126 10.26 -15.77 -55.01
N ILE A 127 9.56 -14.75 -54.53
CA ILE A 127 8.53 -14.85 -53.48
C ILE A 127 7.17 -14.44 -54.04
N LYS A 128 6.10 -14.94 -53.43
CA LYS A 128 4.71 -14.59 -53.77
C LYS A 128 4.11 -13.73 -52.68
N GLN A 129 3.05 -13.00 -53.02
CA GLN A 129 2.23 -12.26 -52.03
C GLN A 129 1.76 -13.16 -50.87
N SER A 130 1.44 -14.43 -51.15
CA SER A 130 1.01 -15.41 -50.13
C SER A 130 2.09 -15.77 -49.11
N ASP A 131 3.36 -15.49 -49.43
CA ASP A 131 4.50 -15.79 -48.56
C ASP A 131 4.74 -14.65 -47.56
N ILE A 132 4.05 -13.51 -47.73
CA ILE A 132 4.14 -12.34 -46.85
C ILE A 132 2.84 -12.22 -46.03
N SER A 133 2.95 -12.48 -44.72
CA SER A 133 1.81 -12.33 -43.81
C SER A 133 1.43 -10.87 -43.59
N THR A 134 2.40 -9.98 -43.38
CA THR A 134 2.18 -8.55 -43.12
C THR A 134 3.41 -7.76 -43.54
N SER A 135 3.21 -6.61 -44.16
CA SER A 135 4.27 -5.64 -44.47
C SER A 135 3.81 -4.25 -44.01
N HIS A 136 4.70 -3.48 -43.40
CA HIS A 136 4.42 -2.13 -42.93
C HIS A 136 5.71 -1.35 -42.71
N ARG A 137 5.62 -0.01 -42.72
CA ARG A 137 6.72 0.87 -42.32
C ARG A 137 6.88 0.85 -40.81
N LEU A 138 8.13 0.88 -40.35
CA LEU A 138 8.43 1.18 -38.96
C LEU A 138 8.39 2.70 -38.76
N GLY A 139 7.72 3.15 -37.71
CA GLY A 139 7.68 4.57 -37.34
C GLY A 139 9.07 5.12 -36.99
N LYS A 140 9.13 6.43 -36.75
CA LYS A 140 10.35 7.06 -36.24
C LYS A 140 10.70 6.46 -34.87
N PRO A 141 12.00 6.25 -34.57
CA PRO A 141 12.45 5.81 -33.25
C PRO A 141 12.11 6.83 -32.16
#